data_AF-A0A2V6CMS5-F1
#
_entry.id   AF-A0A2V6CMS5-F1
#
_cell.length_a   1.000
_cell.length_b   1.000
_cell.length_c   1.000
_cell.angle_alpha   90.00
_cell.angle_beta   90.00
_cell.angle_gamma   90.00
#
_symmetry.space_group_name_H-M   'P 1'
#
loop_
_entity.id
_entity.type
_entity.pdbx_description
1 polymer ?
#
loop_
_entity_poly.entity_id
_entity_poly.type
_entity_poly.pdbx_seq_one_letter_code
_entity_poly.pdbx_strand_id
1 'polypeptide(L)'
;MDSRIILSLLGLRFIDIQMNLMYLNAAWWYFSMLIQFVFIFPLLFWTARRLGPGFFLLIACAAGFFTRYLFLVAWPQNGLWTLGGFAICRLPEFALGMALAMWHSRSSASVEWFLLRGAGFVIGLLFYPAALWLYHNATTYVFVDFATGACCMLEIIGIAGIISLFHEPAKVFGLVGAYSYGLYLIHQPYVIWLGLRIRQVPIWAFLLIVIPTLAALSAWGMFLEKGTNSLVNKLVAAKKRAHA
;
A
#
# COMPACT_ATOMS: atom_id res chain seq x y z
N MET A 1 9.72 -25.58 -27.95
CA MET A 1 8.79 -24.82 -27.10
C MET A 1 9.50 -24.54 -25.78
N ASP A 2 9.52 -23.28 -25.36
CA ASP A 2 10.22 -22.85 -24.14
C ASP A 2 9.56 -23.49 -22.91
N SER A 3 10.33 -24.23 -22.11
CA SER A 3 9.89 -24.88 -20.87
C SER A 3 9.22 -23.89 -19.90
N ARG A 4 9.49 -22.59 -20.07
CA ARG A 4 8.87 -21.46 -19.36
C ARG A 4 7.39 -21.25 -19.69
N ILE A 5 6.94 -21.55 -20.91
CA ILE A 5 5.53 -21.43 -21.31
C ILE A 5 4.69 -22.51 -20.60
N ILE A 6 5.24 -23.72 -20.48
CA ILE A 6 4.61 -24.85 -19.78
C ILE A 6 4.53 -24.56 -18.27
N LEU A 7 5.58 -23.99 -17.66
CA LEU A 7 5.57 -23.56 -16.26
C LEU A 7 4.58 -22.42 -15.97
N SER A 8 4.39 -21.51 -16.93
CA SER A 8 3.39 -20.42 -16.85
C SER A 8 1.95 -20.94 -16.96
N LEU A 9 1.70 -21.95 -17.80
CA LEU A 9 0.43 -22.67 -17.91
C LEU A 9 0.09 -23.47 -16.65
N LEU A 10 1.10 -23.97 -15.94
CA LEU A 10 0.97 -24.71 -14.68
C LEU A 10 0.85 -23.80 -13.44
N GLY A 11 0.81 -22.48 -13.61
CA GLY A 11 0.68 -21.52 -12.50
C GLY A 11 1.93 -21.38 -11.63
N LEU A 12 3.06 -21.98 -12.02
CA LEU A 12 4.33 -21.92 -11.31
C LEU A 12 5.11 -20.65 -11.70
N ARG A 13 4.54 -19.48 -11.36
CA ARG A 13 5.14 -18.14 -11.58
C ARG A 13 6.28 -17.79 -10.61
N PHE A 14 6.72 -18.71 -9.75
CA PHE A 14 7.60 -18.42 -8.61
C PHE A 14 9.10 -18.56 -8.88
N ILE A 15 9.52 -18.86 -10.12
CA ILE A 15 10.91 -19.28 -10.40
C ILE A 15 11.87 -18.09 -10.63
N ASP A 16 11.37 -16.91 -11.04
CA ASP A 16 12.22 -15.73 -11.22
C ASP A 16 11.52 -14.45 -10.73
N ILE A 17 11.91 -13.97 -9.56
CA ILE A 17 11.38 -12.75 -8.94
C ILE A 17 11.72 -11.50 -9.75
N GLN A 18 12.83 -11.46 -10.48
CA GLN A 18 13.21 -10.28 -11.24
C GLN A 18 12.32 -10.09 -12.47
N MET A 19 11.87 -11.19 -13.07
CA MET A 19 10.99 -11.16 -14.24
C MET A 19 9.52 -11.14 -13.84
N ASN A 20 9.06 -11.93 -12.86
CA ASN A 20 7.62 -12.13 -12.62
C ASN A 20 7.00 -11.14 -11.62
N LEU A 21 7.78 -10.52 -10.73
CA LEU A 21 7.23 -9.63 -9.69
C LEU A 21 6.69 -8.31 -10.26
N MET A 22 7.13 -7.93 -11.47
CA MET A 22 6.79 -6.67 -12.15
C MET A 22 6.21 -6.85 -13.57
N TYR A 23 6.05 -8.10 -14.05
CA TYR A 23 5.83 -8.41 -15.49
C TYR A 23 4.54 -7.82 -16.09
N LEU A 24 3.48 -7.67 -15.30
CA LEU A 24 2.21 -7.07 -15.75
C LEU A 24 1.96 -5.66 -15.19
N ASN A 25 2.41 -5.38 -13.97
CA ASN A 25 2.18 -4.12 -13.26
C ASN A 25 3.25 -3.95 -12.18
N ALA A 26 3.80 -2.75 -12.03
CA ALA A 26 4.90 -2.45 -11.11
C ALA A 26 4.50 -2.51 -9.62
N ALA A 27 3.22 -2.73 -9.32
CA ALA A 27 2.68 -2.87 -7.98
C ALA A 27 2.32 -4.34 -7.62
N TRP A 28 2.69 -5.32 -8.47
CA TRP A 28 2.44 -6.74 -8.18
C TRP A 28 3.27 -7.32 -7.03
N TRP A 29 4.34 -6.65 -6.63
CA TRP A 29 5.09 -6.99 -5.42
C TRP A 29 4.21 -7.07 -4.16
N TYR A 30 3.19 -6.20 -4.05
CA TYR A 30 2.27 -6.18 -2.92
C TYR A 30 1.40 -7.45 -2.86
N PHE A 31 0.99 -8.02 -4.01
CA PHE A 31 0.19 -9.24 -4.02
C PHE A 31 0.98 -10.44 -3.50
N SER A 32 2.26 -10.56 -3.89
CA SER A 32 3.15 -11.60 -3.37
C SER A 32 3.31 -11.48 -1.85
N MET A 33 3.56 -10.26 -1.37
CA MET A 33 3.65 -9.95 0.05
C MET A 33 2.34 -10.26 0.79
N LEU A 34 1.19 -9.86 0.25
CA LEU A 34 -0.12 -10.12 0.86
C LEU A 34 -0.42 -11.60 1.02
N ILE A 35 -0.14 -12.41 -0.01
CA ILE A 35 -0.38 -13.85 0.06
C ILE A 35 0.41 -14.45 1.22
N GLN A 36 1.69 -14.07 1.35
CA GLN A 36 2.52 -14.49 2.48
C GLN A 36 1.93 -14.04 3.82
N PHE A 37 1.48 -12.78 3.94
CA PHE A 37 0.83 -12.32 5.16
C PHE A 37 -0.47 -13.04 5.46
N VAL A 38 -1.31 -13.35 4.47
CA VAL A 38 -2.54 -14.13 4.67
C VAL A 38 -2.22 -15.50 5.26
N PHE A 39 -1.18 -16.18 4.75
CA PHE A 39 -0.76 -17.47 5.28
C PHE A 39 -0.17 -17.38 6.70
N ILE A 40 0.61 -16.33 6.99
CA ILE A 40 1.28 -16.16 8.29
C ILE A 40 0.36 -15.46 9.32
N PHE A 41 -0.74 -14.84 8.88
CA PHE A 41 -1.65 -14.05 9.70
C PHE A 41 -2.20 -14.80 10.92
N PRO A 42 -2.65 -16.08 10.84
CA PRO A 42 -3.13 -16.79 12.02
C PRO A 42 -2.08 -16.87 13.14
N LEU A 43 -0.81 -17.05 12.79
CA LEU A 43 0.31 -17.08 13.73
C LEU A 43 0.58 -15.68 14.30
N LEU A 44 0.60 -14.64 13.46
CA LEU A 44 0.77 -13.26 13.91
C LEU A 44 -0.36 -12.82 14.84
N PHE A 45 -1.61 -13.17 14.52
CA PHE A 45 -2.76 -12.83 15.34
C PHE A 45 -2.72 -13.55 16.69
N TRP A 46 -2.37 -14.83 16.68
CA TRP A 46 -2.21 -15.60 17.92
C TRP A 46 -1.09 -15.05 18.82
N THR A 47 0.07 -14.72 18.24
CA THR A 47 1.18 -14.10 19.00
C THR A 47 0.80 -12.73 19.54
N ALA A 48 0.16 -11.89 18.72
CA ALA A 48 -0.34 -10.58 19.13
C ALA A 48 -1.32 -10.67 20.30
N ARG A 49 -2.26 -11.63 20.27
CA ARG A 49 -3.20 -11.86 21.38
C ARG A 49 -2.52 -12.30 22.67
N ARG A 50 -1.46 -13.12 22.59
CA ARG A 50 -0.74 -13.64 23.77
C ARG A 50 0.16 -12.60 24.42
N LEU A 51 0.91 -11.84 23.62
CA LEU A 51 1.93 -10.91 24.11
C LEU A 51 1.39 -9.49 24.32
N GLY A 52 0.24 -9.18 23.73
CA GLY A 52 -0.30 -7.84 23.68
C GLY A 52 0.35 -6.97 22.58
N PRO A 53 -0.27 -5.82 22.25
CA PRO A 53 0.08 -5.04 21.06
C PRO A 53 1.49 -4.46 21.09
N GLY A 54 1.97 -3.97 22.24
CA GLY A 54 3.29 -3.36 22.36
C GLY A 54 4.44 -4.34 22.18
N PHE A 55 4.43 -5.45 22.93
CA PHE A 55 5.47 -6.49 22.80
C PHE A 55 5.44 -7.17 21.44
N PHE A 56 4.25 -7.41 20.89
CA PHE A 56 4.11 -7.92 19.53
C PHE A 56 4.75 -6.99 18.50
N LEU A 57 4.46 -5.68 18.56
CA LEU A 57 5.05 -4.70 17.65
C LEU A 57 6.56 -4.66 17.78
N LEU A 58 7.11 -4.71 19.00
CA LEU A 58 8.56 -4.73 19.24
C LEU A 58 9.22 -5.95 18.58
N ILE A 59 8.67 -7.15 18.78
CA ILE A 59 9.21 -8.39 18.19
C ILE A 59 9.10 -8.36 16.67
N ALA A 60 7.97 -7.89 16.13
CA ALA A 60 7.77 -7.73 14.70
C ALA A 60 8.76 -6.74 14.07
N CYS A 61 8.99 -5.61 14.74
CA CYS A 61 10.01 -4.63 14.35
C CYS A 61 11.41 -5.25 14.36
N ALA A 62 11.77 -5.95 15.44
CA ALA A 62 13.07 -6.61 15.55
C ALA A 62 13.28 -7.65 14.43
N ALA A 63 12.30 -8.52 14.19
CA ALA A 63 12.37 -9.54 13.14
C ALA A 63 12.44 -8.93 11.73
N GLY A 64 11.62 -7.91 11.46
CA GLY A 64 11.58 -7.24 10.17
C GLY A 64 12.84 -6.44 9.87
N PHE A 65 13.30 -5.62 10.82
CA PHE A 65 14.54 -4.85 10.65
C PHE A 65 15.77 -5.74 10.58
N PHE A 66 15.83 -6.81 11.38
CA PHE A 66 16.92 -7.78 11.27
C PHE A 66 16.97 -8.42 9.89
N THR A 67 15.82 -8.86 9.37
CA THR A 67 15.73 -9.47 8.05
C THR A 67 16.11 -8.48 6.94
N ARG A 68 15.65 -7.23 7.04
CA ARG A 68 16.05 -6.16 6.12
C ARG A 68 17.55 -5.89 6.19
N TYR A 69 18.14 -5.86 7.38
CA TYR A 69 19.58 -5.72 7.56
C TYR A 69 20.35 -6.87 6.89
N LEU A 70 19.87 -8.11 7.01
CA LEU A 70 20.47 -9.24 6.32
C LEU A 70 20.44 -9.06 4.80
N PHE A 71 19.31 -8.65 4.23
CA PHE A 71 19.17 -8.54 2.77
C PHE A 71 19.78 -7.27 2.17
N LEU A 72 20.00 -6.22 2.96
CA LEU A 72 20.54 -4.95 2.48
C LEU A 72 22.04 -4.79 2.80
N VAL A 73 22.51 -5.34 3.92
CA VAL A 73 23.86 -5.08 4.44
C VAL A 73 24.69 -6.36 4.53
N ALA A 74 24.22 -7.39 5.24
CA ALA A 74 25.05 -8.57 5.50
C ALA A 74 25.22 -9.48 4.26
N TRP A 75 24.11 -9.72 3.54
CA TRP A 75 24.05 -10.51 2.31
C TRP A 75 23.18 -9.80 1.27
N PRO A 76 23.72 -8.76 0.59
CA PRO A 76 22.96 -7.93 -0.34
C PRO A 76 22.23 -8.77 -1.39
N GLN A 77 20.89 -8.70 -1.37
CA GLN A 77 20.00 -9.31 -2.35
C GLN A 77 19.37 -8.24 -3.25
N ASN A 78 18.73 -8.67 -4.33
CA ASN A 78 17.94 -7.77 -5.16
C ASN A 78 16.83 -7.09 -4.32
N GLY A 79 16.68 -5.77 -4.44
CA GLY A 79 15.70 -4.97 -3.67
C GLY A 79 14.24 -5.41 -3.85
N LEU A 80 13.90 -6.18 -4.88
CA LEU A 80 12.58 -6.80 -5.04
C LEU A 80 12.26 -7.78 -3.88
N TRP A 81 13.27 -8.42 -3.30
CA TRP A 81 13.11 -9.28 -2.13
C TRP A 81 12.74 -8.49 -0.88
N THR A 82 13.36 -7.33 -0.66
CA THR A 82 13.05 -6.45 0.48
C THR A 82 11.75 -5.69 0.28
N LEU A 83 11.32 -5.49 -0.96
CA LEU A 83 10.07 -4.83 -1.30
C LEU A 83 8.85 -5.72 -1.00
N GLY A 84 8.81 -6.93 -1.57
CA GLY A 84 7.66 -7.85 -1.42
C GLY A 84 7.93 -9.31 -1.74
N GLY A 85 9.14 -9.66 -2.19
CA GLY A 85 9.54 -11.06 -2.37
C GLY A 85 9.60 -11.82 -1.04
N PHE A 86 9.98 -11.16 0.05
CA PHE A 86 9.93 -11.71 1.40
C PHE A 86 9.16 -10.78 2.35
N ALA A 87 7.96 -11.20 2.76
CA ALA A 87 7.04 -10.35 3.50
C ALA A 87 7.54 -9.95 4.89
N ILE A 88 8.48 -10.71 5.49
CA ILE A 88 9.05 -10.36 6.80
C ILE A 88 9.78 -9.00 6.73
N CYS A 89 10.35 -8.62 5.58
CA CYS A 89 10.94 -7.29 5.38
C CYS A 89 9.92 -6.14 5.54
N ARG A 90 8.62 -6.43 5.47
CA ARG A 90 7.50 -5.48 5.61
C ARG A 90 6.63 -5.79 6.85
N LEU A 91 7.08 -6.72 7.68
CA LEU A 91 6.39 -7.11 8.90
C LEU A 91 6.18 -5.95 9.87
N PRO A 92 7.12 -5.00 10.06
CA PRO A 92 6.92 -3.86 10.95
C PRO A 92 5.67 -3.04 10.58
N GLU A 93 5.50 -2.74 9.29
CA GLU A 93 4.35 -1.99 8.76
C GLU A 93 3.03 -2.74 8.98
N PHE A 94 3.02 -4.04 8.68
CA PHE A 94 1.84 -4.88 8.89
C PHE A 94 1.47 -5.02 10.38
N ALA A 95 2.49 -5.21 11.22
CA ALA A 95 2.33 -5.35 12.67
C ALA A 95 1.87 -4.05 13.32
N LEU A 96 2.31 -2.88 12.83
CA LEU A 96 1.80 -1.59 13.27
C LEU A 96 0.30 -1.48 13.03
N GLY A 97 -0.18 -1.88 11.85
CA GLY A 97 -1.61 -1.93 11.55
C GLY A 97 -2.40 -2.84 12.51
N MET A 98 -1.87 -4.04 12.78
CA MET A 98 -2.47 -4.96 13.77
C MET A 98 -2.48 -4.37 15.19
N ALA A 99 -1.37 -3.77 15.63
CA ALA A 99 -1.25 -3.14 16.94
C ALA A 99 -2.22 -1.98 17.11
N LEU A 100 -2.37 -1.13 16.08
CA LEU A 100 -3.35 -0.05 16.04
C LEU A 100 -4.78 -0.58 16.14
N ALA A 101 -5.13 -1.64 15.41
CA ALA A 101 -6.45 -2.27 15.53
C ALA A 101 -6.72 -2.81 16.95
N MET A 102 -5.71 -3.43 17.57
CA MET A 102 -5.81 -3.90 18.95
C MET A 102 -5.93 -2.75 19.95
N TRP A 103 -5.18 -1.66 19.80
CA TRP A 103 -5.33 -0.48 20.65
C TRP A 103 -6.70 0.17 20.46
N HIS A 104 -7.18 0.26 19.22
CA HIS A 104 -8.51 0.79 18.90
C HIS A 104 -9.63 -0.03 19.55
N SER A 105 -9.55 -1.37 19.49
CA SER A 105 -10.53 -2.24 20.17
C SER A 105 -10.55 -2.09 21.70
N ARG A 106 -9.45 -1.65 22.31
CA ARG A 106 -9.32 -1.44 23.77
C ARG A 106 -9.71 -0.02 24.19
N SER A 107 -9.37 0.98 23.39
CA SER A 107 -9.62 2.39 23.67
C SER A 107 -9.77 3.17 22.36
N SER A 108 -10.91 3.00 21.70
CA SER A 108 -11.22 3.66 20.43
C SER A 108 -11.15 5.18 20.58
N ALA A 109 -11.68 5.74 21.67
CA ALA A 109 -11.66 7.18 21.91
C ALA A 109 -10.25 7.78 21.96
N SER A 110 -9.29 7.11 22.61
CA SER A 110 -7.91 7.62 22.70
C SER A 110 -7.17 7.52 21.36
N VAL A 111 -7.33 6.39 20.66
CA VAL A 111 -6.69 6.17 19.36
C VAL A 111 -7.27 7.10 18.29
N GLU A 112 -8.59 7.24 18.23
CA GLU A 112 -9.25 8.18 17.31
C GLU A 112 -8.91 9.63 17.62
N TRP A 113 -8.86 10.00 18.92
CA TRP A 113 -8.42 11.34 19.30
C TRP A 113 -7.00 11.62 18.79
N PHE A 114 -6.07 10.68 18.99
CA PHE A 114 -4.70 10.84 18.52
C PHE A 114 -4.60 10.91 17.00
N LEU A 115 -5.25 9.97 16.29
CA LEU A 115 -5.13 9.83 14.85
C LEU A 115 -5.91 10.90 14.07
N LEU A 116 -7.14 11.23 14.48
CA LEU A 116 -8.06 12.07 13.71
C LEU A 116 -8.07 13.54 14.14
N ARG A 117 -7.69 13.88 15.39
CA ARG A 117 -7.70 15.28 15.88
C ARG A 117 -6.38 16.03 15.68
N GLY A 118 -5.50 15.49 14.84
CA GLY A 118 -4.28 16.18 14.39
C GLY A 118 -3.05 16.00 15.27
N ALA A 119 -3.14 15.38 16.46
CA ALA A 119 -1.93 15.09 17.25
C ALA A 119 -0.98 14.15 16.48
N GLY A 120 -1.53 13.08 15.89
CA GLY A 120 -0.81 12.19 14.98
C GLY A 120 -0.28 12.92 13.75
N PHE A 121 -1.08 13.81 13.15
CA PHE A 121 -0.64 14.64 12.01
C PHE A 121 0.61 15.46 12.33
N VAL A 122 0.61 16.17 13.46
CA VAL A 122 1.75 16.99 13.90
C VAL A 122 2.98 16.12 14.14
N ILE A 123 2.82 14.95 14.76
CA ILE A 123 3.92 14.00 14.95
C ILE A 123 4.46 13.51 13.60
N GLY A 124 3.58 13.10 12.68
CA GLY A 124 3.99 12.72 11.32
C GLY A 124 4.82 13.81 10.66
N LEU A 125 4.31 15.05 10.64
CA LEU A 125 4.98 16.19 10.01
C LEU A 125 6.34 16.51 10.64
N LEU A 126 6.45 16.43 11.96
CA LEU A 126 7.70 16.71 12.68
C LEU A 126 8.75 15.61 12.48
N PHE A 127 8.31 14.35 12.45
CA PHE A 127 9.22 13.20 12.34
C PHE A 127 9.51 12.78 10.90
N TYR A 128 8.73 13.22 9.91
CA TYR A 128 8.96 12.89 8.51
C TYR A 128 10.34 13.34 8.00
N PRO A 129 10.83 14.57 8.27
CA PRO A 129 12.19 14.97 7.92
C PRO A 129 13.27 14.10 8.58
N ALA A 130 13.05 13.68 9.84
CA ALA A 130 13.96 12.78 10.53
C ALA A 130 13.94 11.38 9.91
N ALA A 131 12.77 10.90 9.46
CA ALA A 131 12.64 9.65 8.73
C ALA A 131 13.37 9.71 7.37
N LEU A 132 13.34 10.85 6.68
CA LEU A 132 14.11 11.05 5.45
C LEU A 132 15.62 11.06 5.69
N TRP A 133 16.08 11.50 6.85
CA TRP A 133 17.51 11.47 7.20
C TRP A 133 18.07 10.04 7.26
N LEU A 134 17.22 9.04 7.50
CA LEU A 134 17.61 7.63 7.51
C LEU A 134 18.05 7.11 6.12
N TYR A 135 17.85 7.86 5.03
CA TYR A 135 18.40 7.53 3.70
C TYR A 135 19.94 7.61 3.62
N HIS A 136 20.60 8.16 4.64
CA HIS A 136 22.02 8.52 4.57
C HIS A 136 22.96 7.34 4.27
N ASN A 137 22.72 6.14 4.80
CA ASN A 137 23.54 4.97 4.52
C ASN A 137 22.74 3.66 4.53
N ALA A 138 23.35 2.57 4.07
CA ALA A 138 22.69 1.27 3.94
C ALA A 138 22.16 0.70 5.28
N THR A 139 22.83 1.01 6.40
CA THR A 139 22.39 0.53 7.73
C THR A 139 21.19 1.30 8.26
N THR A 140 21.14 2.62 8.07
CA THR A 140 19.99 3.45 8.45
C THR A 140 18.81 3.25 7.50
N TYR A 141 19.09 2.91 6.23
CA TYR A 141 18.09 2.60 5.21
C TYR A 141 17.17 1.42 5.57
N VAL A 142 17.63 0.53 6.47
CA VAL A 142 16.83 -0.56 7.04
C VAL A 142 15.52 -0.04 7.65
N PHE A 143 15.54 1.14 8.27
CA PHE A 143 14.41 1.69 9.02
C PHE A 143 13.54 2.66 8.21
N VAL A 144 14.05 3.16 7.08
CA VAL A 144 13.42 4.22 6.27
C VAL A 144 11.98 3.88 5.91
N ASP A 145 11.76 2.69 5.37
CA ASP A 145 10.45 2.28 4.85
C ASP A 145 9.37 2.29 5.93
N PHE A 146 9.68 1.75 7.11
CA PHE A 146 8.77 1.78 8.25
C PHE A 146 8.58 3.20 8.79
N ALA A 147 9.65 3.96 8.96
CA ALA A 147 9.59 5.30 9.53
C ALA A 147 8.81 6.27 8.65
N THR A 148 9.13 6.31 7.35
CA THR A 148 8.41 7.14 6.37
C THR A 148 6.98 6.66 6.18
N GLY A 149 6.75 5.34 6.10
CA GLY A 149 5.40 4.77 6.01
C GLY A 149 4.52 5.11 7.21
N ALA A 150 5.05 5.02 8.43
CA ALA A 150 4.32 5.38 9.65
C ALA A 150 4.03 6.89 9.70
N CYS A 151 4.98 7.75 9.34
CA CYS A 151 4.77 9.19 9.29
C CYS A 151 3.71 9.56 8.25
N CYS A 152 3.82 9.04 7.02
CA CYS A 152 2.83 9.23 5.96
C CYS A 152 1.44 8.73 6.38
N MET A 153 1.36 7.58 7.05
CA MET A 153 0.10 7.06 7.58
C MET A 153 -0.53 8.04 8.57
N LEU A 154 0.26 8.57 9.52
CA LEU A 154 -0.23 9.56 10.49
C LEU A 154 -0.70 10.86 9.82
N GLU A 155 0.05 11.34 8.82
CA GLU A 155 -0.32 12.53 8.06
C GLU A 155 -1.62 12.33 7.28
N ILE A 156 -1.74 11.22 6.54
CA ILE A 156 -2.92 10.91 5.73
C ILE A 156 -4.17 10.73 6.62
N ILE A 157 -4.05 9.98 7.73
CA ILE A 157 -5.18 9.78 8.64
C ILE A 157 -5.57 11.09 9.32
N GLY A 158 -4.59 11.91 9.72
CA GLY A 158 -4.86 13.21 10.32
C GLY A 158 -5.54 14.19 9.35
N ILE A 159 -5.09 14.24 8.09
CA ILE A 159 -5.76 15.00 7.02
C ILE A 159 -7.17 14.47 6.82
N ALA A 160 -7.38 13.15 6.79
CA ALA A 160 -8.71 12.56 6.67
C ALA A 160 -9.63 12.95 7.85
N GLY A 161 -9.08 13.00 9.07
CA GLY A 161 -9.78 13.51 10.25
C GLY A 161 -10.21 14.97 10.10
N ILE A 162 -9.33 15.84 9.61
CA ILE A 162 -9.64 17.26 9.35
C ILE A 162 -10.70 17.39 8.24
N ILE A 163 -10.56 16.67 7.14
CA ILE A 163 -11.52 16.65 6.03
C ILE A 163 -12.90 16.19 6.51
N SER A 164 -12.95 15.22 7.44
CA SER A 164 -14.21 14.68 7.97
C SER A 164 -15.04 15.71 8.74
N LEU A 165 -14.44 16.83 9.18
CA LEU A 165 -15.15 17.95 9.78
C LEU A 165 -16.04 18.69 8.78
N PHE A 166 -15.81 18.49 7.46
CA PHE A 166 -16.54 19.15 6.38
C PHE A 166 -17.30 18.12 5.54
N HIS A 167 -18.64 18.23 5.51
CA HIS A 167 -19.53 17.26 4.84
C HIS A 167 -19.27 17.11 3.32
N GLU A 168 -19.07 18.21 2.62
CA GLU A 168 -18.94 18.19 1.15
C GLU A 168 -17.59 17.64 0.67
N PRO A 169 -16.43 18.07 1.21
CA PRO A 169 -15.14 17.44 0.90
C PRO A 169 -15.12 15.94 1.23
N ALA A 170 -15.66 15.52 2.38
CA ALA A 170 -15.70 14.12 2.77
C ALA A 170 -16.43 13.23 1.77
N LYS A 171 -17.55 13.71 1.18
CA LYS A 171 -18.28 12.99 0.11
C LYS A 171 -17.41 12.80 -1.14
N VAL A 172 -16.71 13.85 -1.57
CA VAL A 172 -15.86 13.80 -2.78
C VAL A 172 -14.68 12.84 -2.58
N PHE A 173 -13.99 12.93 -1.44
CA PHE A 173 -12.87 12.03 -1.14
C PHE A 173 -13.34 10.57 -0.93
N GLY A 174 -14.50 10.36 -0.29
CA GLY A 174 -15.12 9.05 -0.17
C GLY A 174 -15.46 8.43 -1.52
N LEU A 175 -15.93 9.25 -2.47
CA LEU A 175 -16.18 8.82 -3.84
C LEU A 175 -14.88 8.37 -4.53
N VAL A 176 -13.81 9.17 -4.47
CA VAL A 176 -12.50 8.79 -5.04
C VAL A 176 -11.99 7.49 -4.42
N GLY A 177 -12.13 7.31 -3.10
CA GLY A 177 -11.77 6.08 -2.41
C GLY A 177 -12.56 4.86 -2.90
N ALA A 178 -13.87 4.99 -3.13
CA ALA A 178 -14.73 3.91 -3.62
C ALA A 178 -14.33 3.39 -5.01
N TYR A 179 -13.86 4.29 -5.89
CA TYR A 179 -13.43 3.94 -7.26
C TYR A 179 -11.90 3.83 -7.42
N SER A 180 -11.16 3.80 -6.30
CA SER A 180 -9.69 3.76 -6.29
C SER A 180 -9.13 2.49 -6.96
N TYR A 181 -9.86 1.38 -6.93
CA TYR A 181 -9.46 0.13 -7.57
C TYR A 181 -9.52 0.21 -9.10
N GLY A 182 -10.59 0.78 -9.66
CA GLY A 182 -10.68 1.05 -11.10
C GLY A 182 -9.57 2.01 -11.56
N LEU A 183 -9.33 3.07 -10.78
CA LEU A 183 -8.21 4.00 -11.01
C LEU A 183 -6.87 3.24 -11.01
N TYR A 184 -6.63 2.39 -10.00
CA TYR A 184 -5.41 1.60 -9.86
C TYR A 184 -5.11 0.72 -11.08
N LEU A 185 -6.13 0.11 -11.70
CA LEU A 185 -5.94 -0.75 -12.87
C LEU A 185 -5.63 0.02 -14.16
N ILE A 186 -6.14 1.24 -14.29
CA ILE A 186 -6.12 1.97 -15.58
C ILE A 186 -5.05 3.08 -15.59
N HIS A 187 -4.72 3.68 -14.44
CA HIS A 187 -3.88 4.87 -14.38
C HIS A 187 -2.41 4.64 -14.76
N GLN A 188 -1.85 3.46 -14.48
CA GLN A 188 -0.40 3.24 -14.52
C GLN A 188 0.26 3.58 -15.88
N PRO A 189 -0.21 3.11 -17.05
CA PRO A 189 0.43 3.45 -18.32
C PRO A 189 0.38 4.95 -18.63
N TYR A 190 -0.73 5.63 -18.30
CA TYR A 190 -0.90 7.06 -18.54
C TYR A 190 -0.02 7.90 -17.61
N VAL A 191 0.07 7.52 -16.33
CA VAL A 191 0.91 8.22 -15.35
C VAL A 191 2.39 8.03 -15.66
N ILE A 192 2.83 6.85 -16.10
CA ILE A 192 4.21 6.62 -16.54
C ILE A 192 4.50 7.46 -17.79
N TRP A 193 3.62 7.40 -18.80
CA TRP A 193 3.80 8.15 -20.05
C TRP A 193 3.89 9.66 -19.82
N LEU A 194 3.04 10.20 -18.95
CA LEU A 194 3.03 11.61 -18.60
C LEU A 194 4.22 11.97 -17.71
N GLY A 195 4.48 11.17 -16.68
CA GLY A 195 5.58 11.35 -15.72
C GLY A 195 6.95 11.47 -16.40
N LEU A 196 7.20 10.68 -17.44
CA LEU A 196 8.43 10.76 -18.24
C LEU A 196 8.57 12.10 -18.99
N ARG A 197 7.45 12.75 -19.37
CA ARG A 197 7.43 14.01 -20.12
C ARG A 197 7.45 15.25 -19.23
N ILE A 198 6.95 15.13 -18.00
CA ILE A 198 6.90 16.23 -17.03
C ILE A 198 8.01 16.17 -15.98
N ARG A 199 8.99 15.26 -16.13
CA ARG A 199 10.06 15.08 -15.13
C ARG A 199 10.94 16.31 -14.94
N GLN A 200 11.10 17.13 -15.99
CA GLN A 200 11.98 18.31 -15.97
C GLN A 200 11.25 19.63 -15.69
N VAL A 201 9.92 19.62 -15.55
CA VAL A 201 9.20 20.86 -15.21
C VAL A 201 9.37 21.20 -13.73
N PRO A 202 9.38 22.49 -13.37
CA PRO A 202 9.46 22.92 -11.98
C PRO A 202 8.26 22.42 -11.17
N ILE A 203 8.43 22.26 -9.85
CA ILE A 203 7.45 21.64 -8.93
C ILE A 203 6.05 22.28 -9.06
N TRP A 204 5.96 23.60 -9.20
CA TRP A 204 4.68 24.29 -9.35
C TRP A 204 3.95 23.86 -10.64
N ALA A 205 4.66 23.77 -11.76
CA ALA A 205 4.11 23.34 -13.04
C ALA A 205 3.78 21.84 -13.01
N PHE A 206 4.60 21.04 -12.33
CA PHE A 206 4.30 19.63 -12.07
C PHE A 206 2.97 19.48 -11.32
N LEU A 207 2.76 20.24 -10.24
CA LEU A 207 1.50 20.19 -9.48
C LEU A 207 0.30 20.62 -10.33
N LEU A 208 0.44 21.68 -11.13
CA LEU A 208 -0.61 22.15 -12.04
C LEU A 208 -0.97 21.15 -13.14
N ILE A 209 -0.05 20.28 -13.55
CA ILE A 209 -0.31 19.23 -14.54
C ILE A 209 -0.86 17.97 -13.88
N VAL A 210 -0.28 17.56 -12.76
CA VAL A 210 -0.60 16.29 -12.08
C VAL A 210 -1.97 16.33 -11.43
N ILE A 211 -2.36 17.42 -10.77
CA ILE A 211 -3.65 17.52 -10.09
C ILE A 211 -4.83 17.33 -11.08
N PRO A 212 -4.91 18.06 -12.21
CA PRO A 212 -5.96 17.85 -13.20
C PRO A 212 -5.89 16.48 -13.86
N THR A 213 -4.68 15.97 -14.13
CA THR A 213 -4.51 14.64 -14.72
C THR A 213 -5.07 13.56 -13.81
N LEU A 214 -4.74 13.59 -12.51
CA LEU A 214 -5.25 12.62 -11.54
C LEU A 214 -6.77 12.73 -11.40
N ALA A 215 -7.32 13.95 -11.42
CA ALA A 215 -8.77 14.16 -11.43
C ALA A 215 -9.44 13.55 -12.68
N ALA A 216 -8.87 13.78 -13.87
CA ALA A 216 -9.36 13.21 -15.12
C ALA A 216 -9.27 11.69 -15.15
N LEU A 217 -8.15 11.11 -14.69
CA LEU A 217 -7.97 9.66 -14.57
C LEU A 217 -8.93 9.06 -13.55
N SER A 218 -9.22 9.77 -12.45
CA SER A 218 -10.22 9.35 -11.47
C SER A 218 -11.61 9.30 -12.08
N ALA A 219 -12.04 10.37 -12.75
CA ALA A 219 -13.33 10.43 -13.43
C ALA A 219 -13.46 9.34 -14.50
N TRP A 220 -12.38 9.08 -15.25
CA TRP A 220 -12.32 8.03 -16.25
C TRP A 220 -12.42 6.63 -15.63
N GLY A 221 -11.66 6.36 -14.57
CA GLY A 221 -11.73 5.10 -13.82
C GLY A 221 -13.13 4.83 -13.27
N MET A 222 -13.79 5.85 -12.71
CA MET A 222 -15.17 5.78 -12.25
C MET A 222 -16.15 5.43 -13.38
N PHE A 223 -15.99 6.07 -14.55
CA PHE A 223 -16.84 5.81 -15.71
C PHE A 223 -16.69 4.36 -16.20
N LEU A 224 -15.46 3.89 -16.32
CA LEU A 224 -15.17 2.52 -16.75
C LEU A 224 -15.71 1.49 -15.76
N GLU A 225 -15.49 1.68 -14.46
CA GLU A 225 -15.99 0.76 -13.44
C GLU A 225 -17.53 0.67 -13.47
N LYS A 226 -18.23 1.81 -13.54
CA LYS A 226 -19.70 1.84 -13.68
C LYS A 226 -20.17 1.17 -14.97
N GLY A 227 -19.49 1.42 -16.09
CA GLY A 227 -19.78 0.84 -17.39
C GLY A 227 -19.64 -0.69 -17.37
N THR A 228 -18.52 -1.19 -16.86
CA THR A 228 -18.24 -2.63 -16.72
C THR A 228 -19.23 -3.30 -15.78
N ASN A 229 -19.49 -2.72 -14.60
CA ASN A 229 -20.46 -3.29 -13.65
C ASN A 229 -21.87 -3.33 -14.24
N SER A 230 -22.30 -2.30 -14.97
CA SER A 230 -23.59 -2.27 -15.67
C SER A 230 -23.69 -3.37 -16.73
N LEU A 231 -22.62 -3.55 -17.53
CA LEU A 231 -22.56 -4.59 -18.54
C LEU A 231 -22.61 -6.00 -17.93
N VAL A 232 -21.80 -6.26 -16.90
CA VAL A 232 -21.77 -7.55 -16.19
C VAL A 232 -23.12 -7.84 -15.57
N ASN A 233 -23.75 -6.88 -14.91
CA ASN A 233 -25.07 -7.05 -14.32
C ASN A 233 -26.13 -7.37 -15.38
N LYS A 234 -26.10 -6.70 -16.54
CA LYS A 234 -27.00 -7.01 -17.67
C LYS A 234 -26.78 -8.43 -18.19
N LEU A 235 -25.54 -8.86 -18.35
CA LEU A 235 -25.20 -10.20 -18.86
C LEU A 235 -25.58 -11.31 -17.87
N VAL A 236 -25.33 -11.11 -16.57
CA VAL A 236 -25.70 -12.07 -15.52
C VAL A 236 -27.22 -12.13 -15.34
N ALA A 237 -27.92 -10.99 -15.39
CA ALA A 237 -29.38 -10.95 -15.34
C ALA A 237 -30.01 -11.61 -16.58
N ALA A 238 -29.44 -11.40 -17.77
CA ALA A 238 -29.85 -12.09 -18.99
C ALA A 238 -29.66 -13.61 -18.88
N LYS A 239 -28.53 -14.07 -18.31
CA LYS A 239 -28.26 -15.49 -18.07
C LYS A 239 -29.22 -16.12 -17.05
N LYS A 240 -29.59 -15.40 -15.98
CA LYS A 240 -30.61 -15.87 -15.02
C LYS A 240 -31.99 -16.03 -15.65
N ARG A 241 -32.39 -15.14 -16.57
CA ARG A 241 -33.65 -15.25 -17.32
C ARG A 241 -33.66 -16.36 -18.36
N ALA A 242 -32.50 -16.75 -18.89
CA ALA A 242 -32.38 -17.83 -19.87
C ALA A 242 -32.39 -19.25 -19.24
N HIS A 243 -32.27 -19.36 -17.91
CA HIS A 243 -32.30 -20.62 -17.16
C HIS A 243 -33.54 -20.77 -16.27
N ALA A 244 -34.52 -19.87 -16.39
CA ALA A 244 -35.84 -19.95 -15.74
C ALA A 244 -36.89 -20.32 -16.80
#